data_AF-A0A945CYG7-F1
#
_entry.id   AF-A0A945CYG7-F1
#
_cell.length_a   1.000
_cell.length_b   1.000
_cell.length_c   1.000
_cell.angle_alpha   90.00
_cell.angle_beta   90.00
_cell.angle_gamma   90.00
#
_symmetry.space_group_name_H-M   'P 1'
#
loop_
_entity.id
_entity.type
_entity.pdbx_description
1 polymer ?
#
loop_
_entity_poly.entity_id
_entity_poly.type
_entity_poly.pdbx_seq_one_letter_code
_entity_poly.pdbx_strand_id
1 'polypeptide(L)'
;MAHILGFESFDGGSHKQFRKTLTKYSSHNWNWITRPARSWKWRMAISAQEMVDEALRQEIAKPEIIFCTSLTDLAGLRAALPRGWRDIPIILYMHENQVAYPTNDARDASFSFTNLQSVLTADLTIFNSKWNLDSFIAGIQSLLENSWDTTLSDIDNRIRNNSTVAWVPVDIPPEYLEYPEVLHNSDNGGRSKPIRIVWPHRWEHDKCPSKLLELAREYSQPLNLRWIILGEQFKEVPKALQQFQEEFQDRIEHIGYTESKGEYWKWLSKADWVLSTADHEFFGIAVVEALFAGCLPWLPDKLSYRELLPASARSLTPGITHDEVAITSAIQEHLYMARAEPATKRIDKLISSVLE
;
A
#
# COMPACT_ATOMS: atom_id res chain seq x y z
N MET A 1 18.06 -21.80 -1.91
CA MET A 1 17.11 -20.93 -2.64
C MET A 1 15.91 -21.78 -2.99
N ALA A 2 14.71 -21.39 -2.61
CA ALA A 2 13.49 -22.13 -2.91
C ALA A 2 12.89 -21.71 -4.26
N HIS A 3 12.17 -22.62 -4.91
CA HIS A 3 11.34 -22.34 -6.09
C HIS A 3 9.91 -21.99 -5.66
N ILE A 4 9.52 -20.74 -5.92
CA ILE A 4 8.24 -20.16 -5.49
C ILE A 4 7.34 -19.92 -6.69
N LEU A 5 6.12 -20.46 -6.63
CA LEU A 5 5.05 -20.13 -7.56
C LEU A 5 4.18 -19.03 -6.97
N GLY A 6 4.28 -17.84 -7.53
CA GLY A 6 3.49 -16.67 -7.17
C GLY A 6 2.20 -16.54 -7.98
N PHE A 7 1.09 -16.23 -7.31
CA PHE A 7 -0.19 -15.89 -7.90
C PHE A 7 -0.59 -14.47 -7.54
N GLU A 8 -0.67 -13.59 -8.54
CA GLU A 8 -1.11 -12.20 -8.39
C GLU A 8 -2.34 -11.95 -9.27
N SER A 9 -3.52 -11.95 -8.65
CA SER A 9 -4.79 -11.84 -9.38
C SER A 9 -5.11 -10.41 -9.84
N PHE A 10 -4.31 -9.41 -9.46
CA PHE A 10 -4.53 -7.99 -9.75
C PHE A 10 -3.20 -7.22 -9.97
N ASP A 11 -2.44 -7.58 -11.01
CA ASP A 11 -1.10 -7.04 -11.29
C ASP A 11 -1.11 -5.63 -11.91
N GLY A 12 -1.38 -4.62 -11.08
CA GLY A 12 -1.33 -3.20 -11.43
C GLY A 12 -0.95 -2.33 -10.23
N GLY A 13 -0.66 -1.05 -10.47
CA GLY A 13 -0.30 -0.09 -9.41
C GLY A 13 0.69 -0.66 -8.37
N SER A 14 0.28 -0.61 -7.10
CA SER A 14 1.03 -1.09 -5.94
C SER A 14 1.34 -2.60 -5.96
N HIS A 15 0.42 -3.44 -6.46
CA HIS A 15 0.63 -4.90 -6.54
C HIS A 15 1.76 -5.23 -7.51
N LYS A 16 1.75 -4.59 -8.68
CA LYS A 16 2.81 -4.75 -9.68
C LYS A 16 4.15 -4.24 -9.19
N GLN A 17 4.15 -3.12 -8.47
CA GLN A 17 5.35 -2.61 -7.80
C GLN A 17 5.88 -3.62 -6.78
N PHE A 18 5.04 -4.09 -5.87
CA PHE A 18 5.40 -5.11 -4.88
C PHE A 18 6.01 -6.35 -5.53
N ARG A 19 5.30 -6.97 -6.49
CA ARG A 19 5.76 -8.18 -7.18
C ARG A 19 7.12 -7.99 -7.83
N LYS A 20 7.30 -6.88 -8.56
CA LYS A 20 8.57 -6.58 -9.24
C LYS A 20 9.70 -6.34 -8.25
N THR A 21 9.46 -5.55 -7.20
CA THR A 21 10.47 -5.25 -6.18
C THR A 21 10.85 -6.52 -5.41
N LEU A 22 9.87 -7.29 -4.95
CA LEU A 22 10.09 -8.55 -4.27
C LEU A 22 10.93 -9.51 -5.14
N THR A 23 10.55 -9.68 -6.41
CA THR A 23 11.31 -10.55 -7.34
C THR A 23 12.74 -10.04 -7.58
N LYS A 24 12.93 -8.72 -7.69
CA LYS A 24 14.24 -8.11 -7.95
C LYS A 24 15.23 -8.30 -6.80
N TYR A 25 14.77 -8.18 -5.55
CA TYR A 25 15.62 -8.18 -4.37
C TYR A 25 15.60 -9.50 -3.59
N SER A 26 14.77 -10.46 -3.98
CA SER A 26 14.66 -11.76 -3.31
C SER A 26 15.82 -12.68 -3.66
N SER A 27 16.19 -13.50 -2.69
CA SER A 27 17.14 -14.61 -2.80
C SER A 27 16.48 -15.91 -3.28
N HIS A 28 15.16 -15.92 -3.48
CA HIS A 28 14.41 -17.07 -3.96
C HIS A 28 14.15 -16.97 -5.48
N ASN A 29 13.83 -18.11 -6.09
CA ASN A 29 13.50 -18.19 -7.49
C ASN A 29 11.99 -18.05 -7.68
N TRP A 30 11.55 -16.95 -8.29
CA TRP A 30 10.13 -16.64 -8.46
C TRP A 30 9.62 -16.96 -9.87
N ASN A 31 8.47 -17.63 -9.94
CA ASN A 31 7.68 -17.72 -11.15
C ASN A 31 6.26 -17.20 -10.86
N TRP A 32 5.82 -16.17 -11.59
CA TRP A 32 4.55 -15.50 -11.34
C TRP A 32 3.53 -15.80 -12.42
N ILE A 33 2.35 -16.27 -12.02
CA ILE A 33 1.15 -16.21 -12.83
C ILE A 33 0.35 -14.97 -12.40
N THR A 34 0.05 -14.09 -13.35
CA THR A 34 -0.58 -12.81 -13.04
C THR A 34 -1.84 -12.56 -13.85
N ARG A 35 -2.70 -11.67 -13.33
CA ARG A 35 -3.90 -11.22 -14.02
C ARG A 35 -3.92 -9.69 -14.08
N PRO A 36 -4.40 -9.08 -15.19
CA PRO A 36 -4.50 -7.63 -15.27
C PRO A 36 -5.37 -7.04 -14.15
N ALA A 37 -4.95 -5.91 -13.60
CA ALA A 37 -5.62 -5.13 -12.56
C ALA A 37 -6.93 -4.48 -13.04
N ARG A 38 -7.95 -5.31 -13.24
CA ARG A 38 -9.31 -4.91 -13.60
C ARG A 38 -10.30 -5.87 -12.97
N SER A 39 -11.50 -5.38 -12.69
CA SER A 39 -12.63 -6.21 -12.23
C SER A 39 -12.29 -7.04 -10.98
N TRP A 40 -11.79 -6.41 -9.91
CA TRP A 40 -11.29 -7.10 -8.70
C TRP A 40 -12.29 -8.12 -8.11
N LYS A 41 -13.60 -7.83 -8.17
CA LYS A 41 -14.65 -8.78 -7.76
C LYS A 41 -14.58 -10.10 -8.52
N TRP A 42 -14.35 -10.04 -9.83
CA TRP A 42 -14.13 -11.22 -10.66
C TRP A 42 -12.80 -11.90 -10.35
N ARG A 43 -11.76 -11.13 -10.00
CA ARG A 43 -10.46 -11.69 -9.59
C ARG A 43 -10.58 -12.57 -8.37
N MET A 44 -11.31 -12.11 -7.35
CA MET A 44 -11.56 -12.90 -6.14
C MET A 44 -12.44 -14.12 -6.43
N ALA A 45 -13.36 -14.04 -7.39
CA ALA A 45 -14.31 -15.12 -7.66
C ALA A 45 -13.76 -16.26 -8.53
N ILE A 46 -12.97 -15.95 -9.58
CA ILE A 46 -12.61 -16.95 -10.60
C ILE A 46 -11.11 -17.08 -10.89
N SER A 47 -10.29 -16.10 -10.53
CA SER A 47 -8.90 -16.11 -11.01
C SER A 47 -8.04 -17.21 -10.39
N ALA A 48 -8.41 -17.78 -9.24
CA ALA A 48 -7.75 -18.96 -8.69
C ALA A 48 -7.71 -20.12 -9.71
N GLN A 49 -8.87 -20.51 -10.26
CA GLN A 49 -8.95 -21.58 -11.27
C GLN A 49 -8.19 -21.19 -12.54
N GLU A 50 -8.42 -19.98 -13.06
CA GLU A 50 -7.79 -19.53 -14.30
C GLU A 50 -6.26 -19.54 -14.21
N MET A 51 -5.71 -19.13 -13.06
CA MET A 51 -4.26 -19.04 -12.87
C MET A 51 -3.64 -20.42 -12.68
N VAL A 52 -4.33 -21.35 -12.00
CA VAL A 52 -3.88 -22.75 -11.92
C VAL A 52 -3.87 -23.41 -13.31
N ASP A 53 -4.93 -23.24 -14.10
CA ASP A 53 -4.99 -23.77 -15.47
C ASP A 53 -3.86 -23.22 -16.34
N GLU A 54 -3.48 -21.96 -16.15
CA GLU A 54 -2.34 -21.35 -16.84
C GLU A 54 -1.00 -21.90 -16.36
N ALA A 55 -0.79 -22.07 -15.06
CA ALA A 55 0.42 -22.69 -14.52
C ALA A 55 0.63 -24.11 -15.12
N LEU A 56 -0.46 -24.88 -15.26
CA LEU A 56 -0.40 -26.21 -15.86
C LEU A 56 -0.14 -26.16 -17.36
N ARG A 57 -0.75 -25.20 -18.08
CA ARG A 57 -0.50 -25.00 -19.52
C ARG A 57 0.93 -24.57 -19.81
N GLN A 58 1.55 -23.81 -18.92
CA GLN A 58 2.96 -23.42 -19.01
C GLN A 58 3.92 -24.52 -18.53
N GLU A 59 3.40 -25.70 -18.15
CA GLU A 59 4.18 -26.84 -17.66
C GLU A 59 5.09 -26.47 -16.48
N ILE A 60 4.59 -25.61 -15.58
CA ILE A 60 5.36 -25.19 -14.40
C ILE A 60 5.64 -26.43 -13.52
N ALA A 61 6.92 -26.62 -13.17
CA ALA A 61 7.34 -27.67 -12.26
C ALA A 61 6.72 -27.49 -10.87
N LYS A 62 6.54 -28.59 -10.13
CA LYS A 62 6.01 -28.56 -8.76
C LYS A 62 6.87 -27.60 -7.91
N PRO A 63 6.31 -26.51 -7.35
CA PRO A 63 7.05 -25.58 -6.53
C PRO A 63 7.25 -26.12 -5.11
N GLU A 64 8.15 -25.49 -4.36
CA GLU A 64 8.34 -25.75 -2.92
C GLU A 64 7.39 -24.92 -2.07
N ILE A 65 7.01 -23.74 -2.55
CA ILE A 65 6.09 -22.80 -1.90
C ILE A 65 5.16 -22.19 -2.94
N ILE A 66 3.91 -21.97 -2.55
CA ILE A 66 2.98 -21.12 -3.28
C ILE A 66 2.84 -19.80 -2.53
N PHE A 67 2.87 -18.69 -3.25
CA PHE A 67 2.71 -17.35 -2.68
C PHE A 67 1.55 -16.64 -3.38
N CYS A 68 0.59 -16.12 -2.63
CA CYS A 68 -0.60 -15.48 -3.17
C CYS A 68 -0.81 -14.09 -2.57
N THR A 69 -1.53 -13.22 -3.28
CA THR A 69 -1.93 -11.90 -2.76
C THR A 69 -3.44 -11.82 -2.45
N SER A 70 -3.83 -10.83 -1.65
CA SER A 70 -5.15 -10.67 -0.99
C SER A 70 -6.40 -10.73 -1.87
N LEU A 71 -6.29 -10.51 -3.19
CA LEU A 71 -7.41 -10.62 -4.13
C LEU A 71 -7.55 -12.01 -4.74
N THR A 72 -6.91 -13.02 -4.17
CA THR A 72 -7.02 -14.42 -4.58
C THR A 72 -7.83 -15.18 -3.53
N ASP A 73 -8.87 -15.91 -3.94
CA ASP A 73 -9.51 -16.91 -3.09
C ASP A 73 -8.56 -18.09 -2.89
N LEU A 74 -7.93 -18.16 -1.72
CA LEU A 74 -6.95 -19.19 -1.41
C LEU A 74 -7.58 -20.56 -1.16
N ALA A 75 -8.82 -20.59 -0.65
CA ALA A 75 -9.54 -21.84 -0.43
C ALA A 75 -9.90 -22.48 -1.78
N GLY A 76 -10.44 -21.68 -2.70
CA GLY A 76 -10.66 -22.08 -4.09
C GLY A 76 -9.37 -22.45 -4.81
N LEU A 77 -8.29 -21.70 -4.61
CA LEU A 77 -6.98 -22.00 -5.18
C LEU A 77 -6.47 -23.37 -4.72
N ARG A 78 -6.47 -23.66 -3.41
CA ARG A 78 -6.02 -24.95 -2.88
C ARG A 78 -6.84 -26.12 -3.44
N ALA A 79 -8.14 -25.92 -3.66
CA ALA A 79 -8.99 -26.93 -4.30
C ALA A 79 -8.68 -27.14 -5.80
N ALA A 80 -8.38 -26.06 -6.52
CA ALA A 80 -8.05 -26.07 -7.95
C ALA A 80 -6.67 -26.70 -8.23
N LEU A 81 -5.71 -26.61 -7.30
CA LEU A 81 -4.37 -27.18 -7.46
C LEU A 81 -4.41 -28.69 -7.81
N PRO A 82 -3.43 -29.17 -8.61
CA PRO A 82 -3.23 -30.59 -8.83
C PRO A 82 -3.15 -31.35 -7.50
N ARG A 83 -3.64 -32.59 -7.46
CA ARG A 83 -3.68 -33.38 -6.21
C ARG A 83 -2.34 -33.41 -5.48
N GLY A 84 -1.24 -33.59 -6.21
CA GLY A 84 0.11 -33.62 -5.64
C GLY A 84 0.71 -32.26 -5.28
N TRP A 85 -0.04 -31.17 -5.41
CA TRP A 85 0.38 -29.80 -5.04
C TRP A 85 -0.42 -29.24 -3.86
N ARG A 86 -1.49 -29.92 -3.42
CA ARG A 86 -2.42 -29.40 -2.39
C ARG A 86 -1.83 -29.39 -0.99
N ASP A 87 -0.75 -30.11 -0.78
CA ASP A 87 0.06 -30.19 0.43
C ASP A 87 1.21 -29.18 0.44
N ILE A 88 1.45 -28.46 -0.66
CA ILE A 88 2.49 -27.42 -0.72
C ILE A 88 2.08 -26.27 0.23
N PRO A 89 3.03 -25.75 1.03
CA PRO A 89 2.76 -24.61 1.88
C PRO A 89 2.39 -23.36 1.07
N ILE A 90 1.38 -22.65 1.54
CA ILE A 90 0.83 -21.46 0.89
C ILE A 90 0.99 -20.24 1.81
N ILE A 91 1.68 -19.22 1.30
CA ILE A 91 1.83 -17.93 1.97
C ILE A 91 0.88 -16.92 1.32
N LEU A 92 0.15 -16.18 2.15
CA LEU A 92 -0.76 -15.12 1.71
C LEU A 92 -0.19 -13.75 2.10
N TYR A 93 0.01 -12.85 1.13
CA TYR A 93 0.37 -11.46 1.39
C TYR A 93 -0.85 -10.55 1.23
N MET A 94 -1.25 -9.91 2.32
CA MET A 94 -2.41 -9.02 2.38
C MET A 94 -1.99 -7.58 2.04
N HIS A 95 -2.21 -7.18 0.78
CA HIS A 95 -2.15 -5.77 0.35
C HIS A 95 -3.34 -4.97 0.86
N GLU A 96 -4.51 -5.60 0.86
CA GLU A 96 -5.77 -5.04 1.31
C GLU A 96 -6.62 -6.10 1.99
N ASN A 97 -7.58 -5.63 2.79
CA ASN A 97 -8.63 -6.47 3.30
C ASN A 97 -10.01 -5.88 2.98
N GLN A 98 -10.92 -6.71 2.52
CA GLN A 98 -12.22 -6.27 1.99
C GLN A 98 -13.21 -5.85 3.09
N VAL A 99 -12.95 -6.20 4.35
CA VAL A 99 -13.84 -5.83 5.47
C VAL A 99 -13.61 -4.40 5.95
N ALA A 100 -12.39 -3.89 5.84
CA ALA A 100 -12.05 -2.50 6.17
C ALA A 100 -12.12 -1.55 4.97
N TYR A 101 -12.31 -2.07 3.75
CA TYR A 101 -12.43 -1.25 2.55
C TYR A 101 -13.75 -0.48 2.56
N PRO A 102 -13.75 0.85 2.31
CA PRO A 102 -14.97 1.63 2.26
C PRO A 102 -15.78 1.23 1.02
N THR A 103 -16.89 0.52 1.21
CA THR A 103 -17.83 0.21 0.12
C THR A 103 -19.17 0.88 0.36
N ASN A 104 -19.77 1.42 -0.69
CA ASN A 104 -21.19 1.81 -0.69
C ASN A 104 -22.12 0.59 -0.78
N ASP A 105 -21.53 -0.60 -0.94
CA ASP A 105 -22.17 -1.85 -1.25
C ASP A 105 -22.23 -2.69 0.02
N ALA A 106 -22.86 -2.11 1.06
CA ALA A 106 -22.99 -2.62 2.44
C ALA A 106 -23.64 -4.02 2.58
N ARG A 107 -23.73 -4.78 1.49
CA ARG A 107 -24.38 -6.09 1.36
C ARG A 107 -23.47 -7.21 0.87
N ASP A 108 -22.22 -6.94 0.48
CA ASP A 108 -21.34 -7.99 -0.07
C ASP A 108 -20.27 -8.45 0.94
N ALA A 109 -20.72 -9.02 2.06
CA ALA A 109 -19.85 -9.65 3.05
C ALA A 109 -19.07 -10.85 2.47
N SER A 110 -19.45 -11.35 1.28
CA SER A 110 -18.83 -12.52 0.66
C SER A 110 -17.35 -12.31 0.37
N PHE A 111 -16.91 -11.11 -0.01
CA PHE A 111 -15.49 -10.82 -0.20
C PHE A 111 -14.70 -10.78 1.11
N SER A 112 -15.30 -10.26 2.18
CA SER A 112 -14.73 -10.33 3.53
C SER A 112 -14.58 -11.77 4.00
N PHE A 113 -15.59 -12.61 3.76
CA PHE A 113 -15.50 -14.04 4.05
C PHE A 113 -14.49 -14.76 3.16
N THR A 114 -14.34 -14.36 1.90
CA THR A 114 -13.29 -14.89 1.01
C THR A 114 -11.91 -14.58 1.56
N ASN A 115 -11.66 -13.34 2.03
CA ASN A 115 -10.43 -13.02 2.74
C ASN A 115 -10.27 -13.84 4.02
N LEU A 116 -11.32 -14.00 4.84
CA LEU A 116 -11.26 -14.83 6.04
C LEU A 116 -10.88 -16.29 5.74
N GLN A 117 -11.56 -16.91 4.79
CA GLN A 117 -11.26 -18.27 4.34
C GLN A 117 -9.83 -18.37 3.80
N SER A 118 -9.38 -17.34 3.09
CA SER A 118 -8.01 -17.28 2.56
C SER A 118 -6.98 -17.24 3.67
N VAL A 119 -7.17 -16.35 4.66
CA VAL A 119 -6.30 -16.26 5.84
C VAL A 119 -6.28 -17.58 6.61
N LEU A 120 -7.44 -18.22 6.81
CA LEU A 120 -7.53 -19.51 7.50
C LEU A 120 -6.97 -20.70 6.70
N THR A 121 -6.82 -20.57 5.38
CA THR A 121 -6.26 -21.60 4.49
C THR A 121 -4.74 -21.47 4.32
N ALA A 122 -4.19 -20.28 4.56
CA ALA A 122 -2.77 -20.00 4.44
C ALA A 122 -2.00 -20.67 5.59
N ASP A 123 -0.81 -21.17 5.26
CA ASP A 123 0.15 -21.68 6.24
C ASP A 123 0.86 -20.50 6.95
N LEU A 124 0.98 -19.36 6.26
CA LEU A 124 1.39 -18.08 6.84
C LEU A 124 0.70 -16.93 6.12
N THR A 125 0.11 -15.99 6.87
CA THR A 125 -0.40 -14.73 6.35
C THR A 125 0.52 -13.57 6.74
N ILE A 126 0.86 -12.73 5.78
CA ILE A 126 1.69 -11.54 5.96
C ILE A 126 0.83 -10.31 5.66
N PHE A 127 0.60 -9.46 6.65
CA PHE A 127 -0.06 -8.17 6.48
C PHE A 127 0.96 -7.08 6.20
N ASN A 128 0.63 -6.19 5.25
CA ASN A 128 1.51 -5.08 4.87
C ASN A 128 1.66 -3.98 5.95
N SER A 129 0.83 -3.99 6.99
CA SER A 129 0.88 -3.08 8.14
C SER A 129 0.17 -3.70 9.34
N LYS A 130 0.48 -3.22 10.54
CA LYS A 130 -0.27 -3.60 11.75
C LYS A 130 -1.70 -3.07 11.69
N TRP A 131 -1.91 -1.87 11.14
CA TRP A 131 -3.26 -1.35 10.92
C TRP A 131 -4.12 -2.26 10.01
N ASN A 132 -3.57 -2.81 8.93
CA ASN A 132 -4.28 -3.76 8.06
C ASN A 132 -4.68 -5.02 8.82
N LEU A 133 -3.78 -5.61 9.61
CA LEU A 133 -4.09 -6.78 10.44
C LEU A 133 -5.18 -6.48 11.49
N ASP A 134 -5.02 -5.40 12.26
CA ASP A 134 -5.95 -5.09 13.35
C ASP A 134 -7.33 -4.67 12.83
N SER A 135 -7.39 -3.90 11.73
CA SER A 135 -8.65 -3.54 11.07
C SER A 135 -9.36 -4.76 10.47
N PHE A 136 -8.62 -5.72 9.92
CA PHE A 136 -9.18 -6.98 9.43
C PHE A 136 -9.83 -7.77 10.58
N ILE A 137 -9.10 -7.99 11.68
CA ILE A 137 -9.62 -8.73 12.84
C ILE A 137 -10.89 -8.06 13.40
N ALA A 138 -10.84 -6.74 13.62
CA ALA A 138 -11.99 -5.99 14.14
C ALA A 138 -13.19 -6.08 13.18
N GLY A 139 -12.95 -5.95 11.87
CA GLY A 139 -13.99 -6.08 10.86
C GLY A 139 -14.62 -7.47 10.83
N ILE A 140 -13.81 -8.53 10.89
CA ILE A 140 -14.31 -9.92 10.92
C ILE A 140 -15.10 -10.20 12.20
N GLN A 141 -14.63 -9.72 13.36
CA GLN A 141 -15.38 -9.86 14.62
C GLN A 141 -16.77 -9.21 14.51
N SER A 142 -16.83 -7.97 14.01
CA SER A 142 -18.11 -7.26 13.81
C SER A 142 -19.02 -7.97 12.79
N LEU A 143 -18.47 -8.56 11.73
CA LEU A 143 -19.26 -9.36 10.80
C LEU A 143 -19.84 -10.62 11.47
N LEU A 144 -19.06 -11.30 12.30
CA LEU A 144 -19.48 -12.54 12.97
C LEU A 144 -20.51 -12.30 14.08
N GLU A 145 -20.54 -11.13 14.71
CA GLU A 145 -21.61 -10.74 15.66
C GLU A 145 -23.01 -10.81 15.03
N ASN A 146 -23.11 -10.67 13.70
CA ASN A 146 -24.37 -10.77 12.97
C ASN A 146 -24.74 -12.22 12.58
N SER A 147 -23.93 -13.22 12.93
CA SER A 147 -24.22 -14.64 12.68
C SER A 147 -24.70 -15.32 13.97
N TRP A 148 -25.94 -15.80 13.93
CA TRP A 148 -26.71 -16.19 15.11
C TRP A 148 -26.44 -17.65 15.53
N ASP A 149 -25.81 -18.42 14.64
CA ASP A 149 -25.53 -19.85 14.77
C ASP A 149 -24.05 -20.21 14.48
N THR A 150 -23.17 -19.22 14.29
CA THR A 150 -21.75 -19.48 14.03
C THR A 150 -21.09 -20.17 15.23
N THR A 151 -20.32 -21.21 14.93
CA THR A 151 -19.44 -21.89 15.89
C THR A 151 -17.99 -21.39 15.81
N LEU A 152 -17.72 -20.43 14.92
CA LEU A 152 -16.41 -19.80 14.79
C LEU A 152 -16.14 -18.92 16.02
N SER A 153 -15.44 -19.50 16.98
CA SER A 153 -14.95 -18.83 18.18
C SER A 153 -13.47 -18.50 18.06
N ASP A 154 -13.01 -17.61 18.93
CA ASP A 154 -11.60 -17.24 19.10
C ASP A 154 -10.91 -16.79 17.80
N ILE A 155 -11.65 -16.07 16.95
CA ILE A 155 -11.17 -15.73 15.60
C ILE A 155 -9.93 -14.82 15.63
N ASP A 156 -9.81 -13.98 16.65
CA ASP A 156 -8.65 -13.11 16.87
C ASP A 156 -7.38 -13.95 16.98
N ASN A 157 -7.32 -14.88 17.94
CA ASN A 157 -6.16 -15.74 18.13
C ASN A 157 -5.89 -16.62 16.91
N ARG A 158 -6.94 -17.14 16.26
CA ARG A 158 -6.76 -17.94 15.02
C ARG A 158 -6.07 -17.16 13.92
N ILE A 159 -6.47 -15.90 13.70
CA ILE A 159 -5.83 -15.03 12.72
C ILE A 159 -4.41 -14.67 13.21
N ARG A 160 -4.24 -14.19 14.44
CA ARG A 160 -2.92 -13.76 14.93
C ARG A 160 -1.88 -14.89 14.98
N ASN A 161 -2.29 -16.12 15.28
CA ASN A 161 -1.38 -17.27 15.35
C ASN A 161 -0.80 -17.66 13.99
N ASN A 162 -1.51 -17.38 12.89
CA ASN A 162 -1.04 -17.66 11.54
C ASN A 162 -0.54 -16.42 10.79
N SER A 163 -0.52 -15.25 11.46
CA SER A 163 -0.30 -13.97 10.82
C SER A 163 0.91 -13.24 11.38
N THR A 164 1.58 -12.50 10.51
CA THR A 164 2.65 -11.58 10.87
C THR A 164 2.55 -10.29 10.08
N VAL A 165 3.38 -9.30 10.42
CA VAL A 165 3.47 -8.03 9.71
C VAL A 165 4.84 -7.94 9.03
N ALA A 166 4.83 -7.62 7.75
CA ALA A 166 6.01 -7.21 7.00
C ALA A 166 5.61 -6.12 6.01
N TRP A 167 6.29 -4.99 6.05
CA TRP A 167 5.99 -3.84 5.21
C TRP A 167 6.29 -4.10 3.73
N VAL A 168 5.63 -3.32 2.87
CA VAL A 168 5.82 -3.39 1.42
C VAL A 168 7.24 -2.95 1.07
N PRO A 169 8.00 -3.72 0.26
CA PRO A 169 9.27 -3.28 -0.30
C PRO A 169 9.09 -2.08 -1.24
N VAL A 170 9.66 -0.93 -0.87
CA VAL A 170 9.64 0.31 -1.68
C VAL A 170 11.00 0.49 -2.36
N ASP A 171 11.02 0.47 -3.70
CA ASP A 171 12.23 0.67 -4.51
C ASP A 171 12.50 2.17 -4.68
N ILE A 172 13.50 2.65 -3.96
CA ILE A 172 13.89 4.06 -3.90
C ILE A 172 15.12 4.23 -4.80
N PRO A 173 15.14 5.21 -5.72
CA PRO A 173 16.32 5.47 -6.52
C PRO A 173 17.53 5.83 -5.63
N PRO A 174 18.74 5.30 -5.91
CA PRO A 174 19.92 5.50 -5.06
C PRO A 174 20.24 6.96 -4.74
N GLU A 175 20.00 7.88 -5.67
CA GLU A 175 20.22 9.31 -5.50
C GLU A 175 19.41 9.91 -4.33
N TYR A 176 18.24 9.36 -4.00
CA TYR A 176 17.41 9.79 -2.88
C TYR A 176 17.72 9.05 -1.56
N LEU A 177 18.55 8.00 -1.61
CA LEU A 177 19.03 7.30 -0.41
C LEU A 177 20.29 7.94 0.17
N GLU A 178 21.16 8.45 -0.69
CA GLU A 178 22.47 9.02 -0.30
C GLU A 178 22.36 10.51 0.05
N TYR A 179 21.48 11.25 -0.63
CA TYR A 179 21.29 12.69 -0.43
C TYR A 179 19.79 13.03 -0.38
N PRO A 180 19.09 12.79 0.75
CA PRO A 180 17.68 13.18 0.90
C PRO A 180 17.50 14.71 1.01
N GLU A 181 18.50 15.49 0.59
CA GLU A 181 18.38 16.94 0.53
C GLU A 181 17.27 17.28 -0.46
N VAL A 182 16.11 17.67 0.09
CA VAL A 182 15.12 18.44 -0.66
C VAL A 182 15.89 19.61 -1.23
N LEU A 183 16.01 19.67 -2.56
CA LEU A 183 16.86 20.62 -3.30
C LEU A 183 16.50 22.11 -3.02
N HIS A 184 15.55 22.37 -2.13
CA HIS A 184 14.98 23.67 -1.83
C HIS A 184 14.83 24.03 -0.34
N ASN A 185 15.19 23.14 0.60
CA ASN A 185 15.22 23.46 2.05
C ASN A 185 16.46 24.29 2.46
N SER A 186 17.41 24.52 1.54
CA SER A 186 18.72 25.12 1.84
C SER A 186 18.82 26.65 1.70
N ASP A 187 17.75 27.36 1.34
CA ASP A 187 17.76 28.83 1.25
C ASP A 187 16.72 29.46 2.20
N ASN A 188 17.11 29.66 3.47
CA ASN A 188 16.39 30.45 4.47
C ASN A 188 16.47 31.98 4.24
N GLY A 189 16.59 32.40 2.97
CA GLY A 189 16.69 33.79 2.53
C GLY A 189 15.34 34.51 2.50
N GLY A 190 14.64 34.59 3.63
CA GLY A 190 13.47 35.45 3.82
C GLY A 190 12.11 34.81 3.49
N ARG A 191 11.08 35.29 4.19
CA ARG A 191 9.66 34.83 4.20
C ARG A 191 8.91 34.87 2.85
N SER A 192 9.58 34.95 1.70
CA SER A 192 8.95 35.12 0.38
C SER A 192 8.96 33.88 -0.52
N LYS A 193 9.56 32.75 -0.12
CA LYS A 193 9.54 31.52 -0.92
C LYS A 193 8.24 30.74 -0.66
N PRO A 194 7.56 30.22 -1.69
CA PRO A 194 6.37 29.40 -1.50
C PRO A 194 6.69 28.03 -0.87
N ILE A 195 5.77 27.53 -0.05
CA ILE A 195 5.81 26.16 0.49
C ILE A 195 5.10 25.21 -0.48
N ARG A 196 5.75 24.15 -0.92
CA ARG A 196 5.23 23.17 -1.86
C ARG A 196 4.66 21.95 -1.14
N ILE A 197 3.40 21.67 -1.41
CA ILE A 197 2.69 20.52 -0.89
C ILE A 197 2.46 19.54 -2.03
N VAL A 198 2.90 18.30 -1.86
CA VAL A 198 2.53 17.19 -2.75
C VAL A 198 1.36 16.39 -2.19
N TRP A 199 0.38 16.12 -3.04
CA TRP A 199 -0.70 15.17 -2.77
C TRP A 199 -0.57 14.00 -3.76
N PRO A 200 0.09 12.89 -3.36
CA PRO A 200 0.49 11.83 -4.29
C PRO A 200 -0.49 10.66 -4.32
N HIS A 201 -1.78 10.95 -4.56
CA HIS A 201 -2.85 9.95 -4.44
C HIS A 201 -3.57 9.74 -5.77
N ARG A 202 -4.07 8.52 -5.99
CA ARG A 202 -5.02 8.28 -7.08
C ARG A 202 -6.26 9.15 -6.90
N TRP A 203 -6.86 9.56 -8.02
CA TRP A 203 -7.99 10.50 -8.00
C TRP A 203 -9.30 9.75 -7.72
N GLU A 204 -9.44 9.31 -6.47
CA GLU A 204 -10.55 8.48 -6.00
C GLU A 204 -11.17 9.04 -4.71
N HIS A 205 -12.38 8.61 -4.40
CA HIS A 205 -13.15 9.10 -3.26
C HIS A 205 -12.53 8.77 -1.90
N ASP A 206 -11.94 7.58 -1.75
CA ASP A 206 -11.32 7.12 -0.50
C ASP A 206 -10.09 7.94 -0.08
N LYS A 207 -9.53 8.71 -1.03
CA LYS A 207 -8.42 9.66 -0.77
C LYS A 207 -8.90 11.02 -0.27
N CYS A 208 -10.21 11.18 -0.07
CA CYS A 208 -10.90 12.37 0.46
C CYS A 208 -10.46 13.70 -0.20
N PRO A 209 -10.64 13.85 -1.52
CA PRO A 209 -10.31 15.11 -2.21
C PRO A 209 -11.10 16.32 -1.69
N SER A 210 -12.26 16.11 -1.07
CA SER A 210 -13.01 17.19 -0.40
C SER A 210 -12.20 17.82 0.73
N LYS A 211 -11.46 17.02 1.51
CA LYS A 211 -10.61 17.54 2.58
C LYS A 211 -9.36 18.22 2.02
N LEU A 212 -8.82 17.75 0.90
CA LEU A 212 -7.76 18.46 0.17
C LEU A 212 -8.22 19.88 -0.21
N LEU A 213 -9.41 20.00 -0.81
CA LEU A 213 -10.00 21.28 -1.20
C LEU A 213 -10.23 22.21 0.01
N GLU A 214 -10.73 21.68 1.12
CA GLU A 214 -10.92 22.42 2.37
C GLU A 214 -9.59 23.00 2.88
N LEU A 215 -8.57 22.16 3.02
CA LEU A 215 -7.24 22.58 3.48
C LEU A 215 -6.60 23.59 2.51
N ALA A 216 -6.81 23.43 1.21
CA ALA A 216 -6.30 24.37 0.22
C ALA A 216 -6.93 25.77 0.35
N ARG A 217 -8.24 25.84 0.58
CA ARG A 217 -8.95 27.11 0.84
C ARG A 217 -8.49 27.78 2.12
N GLU A 218 -8.25 26.99 3.17
CA GLU A 218 -7.83 27.51 4.46
C GLU A 218 -6.37 28.01 4.46
N TYR A 219 -5.45 27.24 3.85
CA TYR A 219 -4.01 27.45 4.07
C TYR A 219 -3.24 28.02 2.87
N SER A 220 -3.78 27.99 1.63
CA SER A 220 -3.00 28.40 0.45
C SER A 220 -2.54 29.86 0.47
N GLN A 221 -3.42 30.78 0.86
CA GLN A 221 -3.06 32.21 0.94
C GLN A 221 -2.21 32.51 2.18
N PRO A 222 -2.60 32.09 3.41
CA PRO A 222 -1.83 32.43 4.62
C PRO A 222 -0.40 31.88 4.64
N LEU A 223 -0.18 30.71 4.04
CA LEU A 223 1.13 30.03 4.04
C LEU A 223 1.85 30.11 2.70
N ASN A 224 1.32 30.86 1.73
CA ASN A 224 1.84 30.93 0.37
C ASN A 224 2.09 29.54 -0.25
N LEU A 225 1.09 28.65 -0.17
CA LEU A 225 1.23 27.28 -0.64
C LEU A 225 1.21 27.22 -2.17
N ARG A 226 1.98 26.25 -2.68
CA ARG A 226 2.00 25.75 -4.06
C ARG A 226 1.69 24.26 -4.05
N TRP A 227 1.00 23.80 -5.07
CA TRP A 227 0.43 22.45 -5.09
C TRP A 227 1.01 21.59 -6.20
N ILE A 228 1.41 20.38 -5.83
CA ILE A 228 1.82 19.31 -6.74
C ILE A 228 0.81 18.17 -6.53
N ILE A 229 -0.11 18.00 -7.46
CA ILE A 229 -1.16 16.97 -7.39
C ILE A 229 -0.77 15.83 -8.31
N LEU A 230 -0.28 14.73 -7.76
CA LEU A 230 0.15 13.56 -8.53
C LEU A 230 -0.92 12.47 -8.44
N GLY A 231 -1.03 11.65 -9.48
CA GLY A 231 -1.84 10.43 -9.43
C GLY A 231 -2.55 10.10 -10.73
N GLU A 232 -2.89 8.83 -10.88
CA GLU A 232 -3.70 8.35 -12.00
C GLU A 232 -5.14 8.88 -11.89
N GLN A 233 -5.69 9.26 -13.03
CA GLN A 233 -7.08 9.68 -13.17
C GLN A 233 -7.89 8.51 -13.74
N PHE A 234 -9.03 8.24 -13.12
CA PHE A 234 -9.98 7.24 -13.64
C PHE A 234 -11.12 7.92 -14.38
N LYS A 235 -12.06 7.11 -14.89
CA LYS A 235 -13.19 7.58 -15.70
C LYS A 235 -14.01 8.69 -14.99
N GLU A 236 -14.15 8.61 -13.68
CA GLU A 236 -14.84 9.61 -12.87
C GLU A 236 -13.82 10.33 -11.99
N VAL A 237 -13.65 11.63 -12.23
CA VAL A 237 -12.85 12.50 -11.38
C VAL A 237 -13.74 13.10 -10.29
N PRO A 238 -13.39 12.99 -9.00
CA PRO A 238 -14.14 13.61 -7.92
C PRO A 238 -14.34 15.12 -8.13
N LYS A 239 -15.58 15.62 -7.93
CA LYS A 239 -15.92 17.04 -8.10
C LYS A 239 -15.01 17.99 -7.32
N ALA A 240 -14.57 17.59 -6.12
CA ALA A 240 -13.68 18.39 -5.30
C ALA A 240 -12.31 18.64 -5.97
N LEU A 241 -11.78 17.69 -6.76
CA LEU A 241 -10.55 17.89 -7.53
C LEU A 241 -10.75 18.84 -8.71
N GLN A 242 -11.91 18.79 -9.37
CA GLN A 242 -12.25 19.74 -10.44
C GLN A 242 -12.32 21.17 -9.87
N GLN A 243 -13.01 21.36 -8.75
CA GLN A 243 -13.07 22.64 -8.04
C GLN A 243 -11.70 23.10 -7.57
N PHE A 244 -10.87 22.19 -7.04
CA PHE A 244 -9.50 22.50 -6.66
C PHE A 244 -8.68 23.01 -7.84
N GLN A 245 -8.78 22.35 -9.00
CA GLN A 245 -8.05 22.75 -10.20
C GLN A 245 -8.47 24.13 -10.69
N GLU A 246 -9.77 24.45 -10.64
CA GLU A 246 -10.31 25.76 -11.01
C GLU A 246 -9.91 26.86 -10.02
N GLU A 247 -10.04 26.62 -8.71
CA GLU A 247 -9.81 27.62 -7.67
C GLU A 247 -8.33 27.95 -7.43
N PHE A 248 -7.44 26.97 -7.64
CA PHE A 248 -6.01 27.09 -7.34
C PHE A 248 -5.12 26.99 -8.59
N GLN A 249 -5.68 27.22 -9.78
CA GLN A 249 -4.96 27.12 -11.06
C GLN A 249 -3.63 27.89 -11.06
N ASP A 250 -3.61 29.09 -10.46
CA ASP A 250 -2.43 29.96 -10.37
C ASP A 250 -1.41 29.51 -9.32
N ARG A 251 -1.74 28.51 -8.50
CA ARG A 251 -0.93 27.95 -7.40
C ARG A 251 -0.52 26.49 -7.63
N ILE A 252 -1.03 25.85 -8.67
CA ILE A 252 -0.66 24.48 -9.05
C ILE A 252 0.62 24.51 -9.89
N GLU A 253 1.66 23.81 -9.44
CA GLU A 253 2.91 23.63 -10.21
C GLU A 253 2.86 22.38 -11.09
N HIS A 254 2.12 21.35 -10.68
CA HIS A 254 1.86 20.14 -11.47
C HIS A 254 0.54 19.50 -11.07
N ILE A 255 -0.19 18.95 -12.04
CA ILE A 255 -1.43 18.22 -11.80
C ILE A 255 -1.58 17.03 -12.76
N GLY A 256 -1.81 15.84 -12.20
CA GLY A 256 -2.13 14.61 -12.94
C GLY A 256 -1.04 13.54 -12.92
N TYR A 257 -1.17 12.56 -13.81
CA TYR A 257 -0.29 11.41 -13.89
C TYR A 257 1.06 11.77 -14.51
N THR A 258 2.12 11.11 -14.05
CA THR A 258 3.48 11.21 -14.61
C THR A 258 3.79 9.93 -15.39
N GLU A 259 4.28 10.06 -16.63
CA GLU A 259 4.49 8.92 -17.52
C GLU A 259 5.64 8.00 -17.08
N SER A 260 6.60 8.53 -16.32
CA SER A 260 7.75 7.79 -15.83
C SER A 260 7.92 7.87 -14.31
N LYS A 261 8.45 6.79 -13.72
CA LYS A 261 8.81 6.78 -12.30
C LYS A 261 9.89 7.82 -11.96
N GLY A 262 10.79 8.11 -12.90
CA GLY A 262 11.81 9.16 -12.72
C GLY A 262 11.22 10.56 -12.61
N GLU A 263 10.23 10.91 -13.45
CA GLU A 263 9.52 12.19 -13.33
C GLU A 263 8.69 12.28 -12.05
N TYR A 264 8.05 11.19 -11.64
CA TYR A 264 7.37 11.10 -10.37
C TYR A 264 8.29 11.49 -9.20
N TRP A 265 9.47 10.88 -9.11
CA TRP A 265 10.46 11.20 -8.06
C TRP A 265 10.99 12.63 -8.16
N LYS A 266 11.19 13.18 -9.37
CA LYS A 266 11.57 14.59 -9.56
C LYS A 266 10.50 15.56 -9.06
N TRP A 267 9.22 15.20 -9.11
CA TRP A 267 8.15 16.02 -8.53
C TRP A 267 8.10 15.88 -7.01
N LEU A 268 8.29 14.67 -6.47
CA LEU A 268 8.41 14.47 -5.03
C LEU A 268 9.57 15.29 -4.44
N SER A 269 10.74 15.27 -5.08
CA SER A 269 11.93 16.00 -4.59
C SER A 269 11.83 17.52 -4.69
N LYS A 270 10.77 18.05 -5.33
CA LYS A 270 10.46 19.49 -5.33
C LYS A 270 9.53 19.87 -4.20
N ALA A 271 8.83 18.92 -3.58
CA ALA A 271 7.87 19.20 -2.54
C ALA A 271 8.56 19.30 -1.17
N ASP A 272 8.06 20.21 -0.33
CA ASP A 272 8.52 20.39 1.04
C ASP A 272 7.72 19.47 1.98
N TRP A 273 6.43 19.26 1.68
CA TRP A 273 5.51 18.46 2.49
C TRP A 273 4.73 17.46 1.65
N VAL A 274 4.50 16.28 2.20
CA VAL A 274 3.55 15.31 1.67
C VAL A 274 2.24 15.38 2.45
N LEU A 275 1.15 15.70 1.75
CA LEU A 275 -0.20 15.69 2.28
C LEU A 275 -0.90 14.38 1.94
N SER A 276 -1.50 13.77 2.96
CA SER A 276 -2.54 12.78 2.76
C SER A 276 -3.82 13.24 3.43
N THR A 277 -4.91 13.12 2.69
CA THR A 277 -6.26 13.34 3.19
C THR A 277 -7.06 12.04 3.26
N ALA A 278 -6.41 10.90 3.01
CA ALA A 278 -7.11 9.63 2.84
C ALA A 278 -7.97 9.24 4.05
N ASP A 279 -9.17 8.74 3.75
CA ASP A 279 -10.04 8.07 4.70
C ASP A 279 -9.71 6.58 4.80
N HIS A 280 -8.94 6.06 3.85
CA HIS A 280 -8.54 4.67 3.81
C HIS A 280 -7.14 4.49 3.21
N GLU A 281 -6.27 3.77 3.93
CA GLU A 281 -4.91 3.44 3.50
C GLU A 281 -4.29 2.28 4.29
N PHE A 282 -4.02 1.15 3.61
CA PHE A 282 -3.40 -0.02 4.24
C PHE A 282 -1.89 0.10 4.43
N PHE A 283 -1.18 0.86 3.59
CA PHE A 283 0.25 1.06 3.77
C PHE A 283 0.74 2.43 3.30
N GLY A 284 0.29 2.94 2.16
CA GLY A 284 0.68 4.27 1.70
C GLY A 284 2.05 4.35 1.02
N ILE A 285 2.30 3.49 0.02
CA ILE A 285 3.56 3.48 -0.76
C ILE A 285 3.93 4.88 -1.24
N ALA A 286 2.99 5.63 -1.83
CA ALA A 286 3.25 6.95 -2.36
C ALA A 286 3.66 7.98 -1.28
N VAL A 287 3.12 7.83 -0.06
CA VAL A 287 3.53 8.64 1.09
C VAL A 287 4.93 8.25 1.54
N VAL A 288 5.22 6.95 1.65
CA VAL A 288 6.57 6.45 1.98
C VAL A 288 7.60 6.94 0.97
N GLU A 289 7.29 6.92 -0.33
CA GLU A 289 8.15 7.45 -1.38
C GLU A 289 8.42 8.95 -1.20
N ALA A 290 7.40 9.76 -0.89
CA ALA A 290 7.58 11.19 -0.63
C ALA A 290 8.40 11.46 0.64
N LEU A 291 8.21 10.68 1.70
CA LEU A 291 9.02 10.76 2.92
C LEU A 291 10.49 10.43 2.62
N PHE A 292 10.74 9.44 1.77
CA PHE A 292 12.10 9.13 1.30
C PHE A 292 12.70 10.23 0.43
N ALA A 293 11.88 10.96 -0.33
CA ALA A 293 12.29 12.13 -1.10
C ALA A 293 12.57 13.37 -0.22
N GLY A 294 12.43 13.27 1.10
CA GLY A 294 12.73 14.33 2.08
C GLY A 294 11.53 15.19 2.48
N CYS A 295 10.32 14.88 2.00
CA CYS A 295 9.12 15.62 2.38
C CYS A 295 8.80 15.46 3.87
N LEU A 296 8.36 16.54 4.52
CA LEU A 296 7.76 16.48 5.86
C LEU A 296 6.30 15.97 5.79
N PRO A 297 5.86 15.15 6.75
CA PRO A 297 4.51 14.59 6.75
C PRO A 297 3.46 15.62 7.20
N TRP A 298 2.49 15.92 6.34
CA TRP A 298 1.21 16.50 6.74
C TRP A 298 0.13 15.42 6.61
N LEU A 299 0.11 14.50 7.58
CA LEU A 299 -0.65 13.26 7.53
C LEU A 299 -1.61 13.15 8.71
N PRO A 300 -2.77 12.48 8.57
CA PRO A 300 -3.71 12.31 9.66
C PRO A 300 -3.19 11.23 10.63
N ASP A 301 -3.42 11.40 11.93
CA ASP A 301 -3.03 10.42 12.97
C ASP A 301 -4.02 9.23 13.03
N LYS A 302 -4.21 8.57 11.89
CA LYS A 302 -5.05 7.38 11.71
C LYS A 302 -4.46 6.48 10.62
N LEU A 303 -5.09 5.33 10.38
CA LEU A 303 -4.69 4.37 9.35
C LEU A 303 -3.27 3.82 9.61
N SER A 304 -2.61 3.33 8.57
CA SER A 304 -1.21 2.92 8.60
C SER A 304 -0.23 4.09 8.85
N TYR A 305 -0.63 5.34 8.67
CA TYR A 305 0.29 6.48 8.85
C TYR A 305 0.85 6.60 10.27
N ARG A 306 0.07 6.21 11.29
CA ARG A 306 0.54 6.24 12.68
C ARG A 306 1.74 5.31 12.91
N GLU A 307 1.80 4.16 12.24
CA GLU A 307 2.94 3.24 12.35
C GLU A 307 4.08 3.57 11.39
N LEU A 308 3.83 4.28 10.29
CA LEU A 308 4.87 4.71 9.35
C LEU A 308 5.69 5.89 9.86
N LEU A 309 5.16 6.66 10.81
CA LEU A 309 5.83 7.85 11.34
C LEU A 309 6.38 7.59 12.76
N PRO A 310 7.63 7.99 13.05
CA PRO A 310 8.09 8.13 14.42
C PRO A 310 7.26 9.19 15.15
N ALA A 311 7.20 9.13 16.48
CA ALA A 311 6.37 10.03 17.27
C ALA A 311 6.70 11.53 17.04
N SER A 312 7.97 11.86 16.79
CA SER A 312 8.45 13.21 16.48
C SER A 312 7.95 13.76 15.15
N ALA A 313 7.46 12.89 14.25
CA ALA A 313 7.00 13.25 12.92
C ALA A 313 5.46 13.20 12.77
N ARG A 314 4.72 13.01 13.87
CA ARG A 314 3.25 12.96 13.84
C ARG A 314 2.66 14.35 14.08
N SER A 315 1.49 14.60 13.50
CA SER A 315 0.72 15.83 13.70
C SER A 315 1.48 17.11 13.35
N LEU A 316 2.42 17.02 12.40
CA LEU A 316 3.09 18.19 11.86
C LEU A 316 2.17 18.92 10.88
N THR A 317 2.34 20.24 10.82
CA THR A 317 1.59 21.13 9.94
C THR A 317 2.55 22.14 9.31
N PRO A 318 2.38 22.48 8.01
CA PRO A 318 3.12 23.55 7.38
C PRO A 318 2.99 24.89 8.11
N GLY A 319 4.03 25.73 8.05
CA GLY A 319 4.03 27.08 8.63
C GLY A 319 4.41 27.14 10.12
N ILE A 320 4.60 26.00 10.78
CA ILE A 320 5.21 25.92 12.11
C ILE A 320 6.70 25.61 11.93
N THR A 321 7.57 26.23 12.75
CA THR A 321 9.01 25.93 12.73
C THR A 321 9.28 24.57 13.34
N HIS A 322 10.00 23.73 12.61
CA HIS A 322 10.40 22.39 13.03
C HIS A 322 11.91 22.21 12.82
N ASP A 323 12.52 21.27 13.55
CA ASP A 323 13.85 20.79 13.22
C ASP A 323 13.75 19.79 12.07
N GLU A 324 13.68 20.29 10.85
CA GLU A 324 13.42 19.49 9.64
C GLU A 324 14.49 18.41 9.43
N VAL A 325 15.74 18.71 9.75
CA VAL A 325 16.87 17.76 9.64
C VAL A 325 16.70 16.62 10.65
N ALA A 326 16.39 16.93 11.90
CA ALA A 326 16.15 15.90 12.90
C ALA A 326 14.92 15.04 12.56
N ILE A 327 13.84 15.65 12.08
CA ILE A 327 12.60 14.94 11.72
C ILE A 327 12.82 14.03 10.51
N THR A 328 13.41 14.54 9.44
CA THR A 328 13.69 13.74 8.24
C THR A 328 14.65 12.60 8.54
N SER A 329 15.70 12.83 9.35
CA SER A 329 16.61 11.77 9.80
C SER A 329 15.87 10.69 10.61
N ALA A 330 15.00 11.07 11.54
CA ALA A 330 14.21 10.12 12.34
C ALA A 330 13.25 9.31 11.46
N ILE A 331 12.63 9.92 10.45
CA ILE A 331 11.77 9.22 9.48
C ILE A 331 12.57 8.20 8.68
N GLN A 332 13.75 8.58 8.18
CA GLN A 332 14.62 7.70 7.38
C GLN A 332 15.08 6.47 8.17
N GLU A 333 15.44 6.64 9.43
CA GLU A 333 15.77 5.54 10.34
C GLU A 333 14.56 4.65 10.60
N HIS A 334 13.41 5.24 10.95
CA HIS A 334 12.17 4.51 11.25
C HIS A 334 11.67 3.68 10.05
N LEU A 335 11.77 4.24 8.84
CA LEU A 335 11.34 3.59 7.59
C LEU A 335 12.40 2.68 6.98
N TYR A 336 13.56 2.46 7.62
CA TYR A 336 14.62 1.60 7.06
C TYR A 336 14.08 0.23 6.59
N MET A 337 13.18 -0.38 7.38
CA MET A 337 12.57 -1.68 7.06
C MET A 337 11.55 -1.65 5.91
N ALA A 338 11.17 -0.48 5.41
CA ALA A 338 10.33 -0.33 4.21
C ALA A 338 11.15 -0.26 2.92
N ARG A 339 12.47 -0.03 2.99
CA ARG A 339 13.35 -0.02 1.82
C ARG A 339 13.33 -1.40 1.15
N ALA A 340 13.41 -1.42 -0.18
CA ALA A 340 13.22 -2.63 -0.98
C ALA A 340 14.02 -3.84 -0.49
N GLU A 341 15.32 -3.67 -0.25
CA GLU A 341 16.21 -4.76 0.17
C GLU A 341 15.90 -5.30 1.58
N PRO A 342 15.88 -4.51 2.67
CA PRO A 342 15.57 -5.03 4.01
C PRO A 342 14.13 -5.57 4.12
N ALA A 343 13.15 -4.93 3.47
CA ALA A 343 11.78 -5.41 3.43
C ALA A 343 11.68 -6.79 2.73
N THR A 344 12.34 -6.93 1.58
CA THR A 344 12.38 -8.20 0.84
C THR A 344 13.10 -9.28 1.62
N LYS A 345 14.25 -8.97 2.25
CA LYS A 345 14.95 -9.92 3.13
C LYS A 345 14.09 -10.38 4.30
N ARG A 346 13.23 -9.50 4.85
CA ARG A 346 12.27 -9.89 5.89
C ARG A 346 11.23 -10.88 5.35
N ILE A 347 10.70 -10.65 4.14
CA ILE A 347 9.75 -11.55 3.49
C ILE A 347 10.43 -12.89 3.14
N ASP A 348 11.64 -12.91 2.58
CA ASP A 348 12.40 -14.13 2.30
C ASP A 348 12.63 -14.98 3.57
N LYS A 349 12.94 -14.35 4.70
CA LYS A 349 13.07 -15.07 5.98
C LYS A 349 11.75 -15.71 6.41
N LEU A 350 10.62 -15.03 6.22
CA LEU A 350 9.29 -15.57 6.51
C LEU A 350 8.93 -16.73 5.58
N ILE A 351 9.28 -16.61 4.31
CA ILE A 351 9.13 -17.68 3.32
C ILE A 351 9.94 -18.91 3.76
N SER A 352 11.20 -18.70 4.14
CA SER A 352 12.08 -19.79 4.58
C SER A 352 11.58 -20.47 5.87
N SER A 353 10.99 -19.73 6.81
CA SER A 353 10.46 -20.30 8.05
C SER A 353 9.24 -21.22 7.86
N VAL A 354 8.62 -21.22 6.69
CA VAL A 354 7.50 -22.12 6.36
C VAL A 354 7.99 -23.46 5.79
N LEU A 355 9.28 -23.54 5.38
CA LEU A 355 9.91 -24.77 4.90
C LEU A 355 10.58 -25.60 6.00
N GLU A 356 10.86 -24.98 7.14
CA GLU A 356 11.43 -25.61 8.35
C GLU A 356 10.33 -26.28 9.18
#